data_AF-A0A6N7V3X0-F1
#
_entry.id   AF-A0A6N7V3X0-F1
#
_cell.length_a   1.000
_cell.length_b   1.000
_cell.length_c   1.000
_cell.angle_alpha   90.00
_cell.angle_beta   90.00
_cell.angle_gamma   90.00
#
_symmetry.space_group_name_H-M   'P 1'
#
loop_
_entity.id
_entity.type
_entity.pdbx_description
1 polymer ?
#
loop_
_entity_poly.entity_id
_entity_poly.type
_entity_poly.pdbx_seq_one_letter_code
_entity_poly.pdbx_strand_id
1 'polypeptide(L)'
;MAYLFSNIEFLKVDDPAFRSMLIKLGIGQILLYGITFILLSTGKKWFRILYWIDIAISFLIIYFPIKLLLSNLTTILPFFVLVACMLLKTIVLCQIGGYLRNNRWCKIYFDHTIELDDEDDDWVAKQTKNADYEKIKDRYENKFEQTEQDEEDEYIVEKAPMTLPQLSVRLGIIIYGELILFPILIQIFSNLFASLDMQKVFATKDIFMLCIFTAFIWTIPLFYMYYNQKATKKIIACCMIGEFIRILVYLPTFMNYYKSQEYSIRVFIFFIIIDIIRLVILFVFAIRVLLSKQEYAQKPRD
;
A
#
# COMPACT_ATOMS: atom_id res chain seq x y z
N MET A 1 -4.09 -23.25 23.08
CA MET A 1 -3.89 -22.65 21.74
C MET A 1 -2.43 -22.70 21.26
N ALA A 2 -1.42 -22.44 22.10
CA ALA A 2 0.00 -22.51 21.68
C ALA A 2 0.53 -23.93 21.39
N TYR A 3 -0.05 -24.98 22.00
CA TYR A 3 0.35 -26.38 21.77
C TYR A 3 -0.18 -26.99 20.46
N LEU A 4 -1.18 -26.37 19.81
CA LEU A 4 -1.71 -26.85 18.52
C LEU A 4 -0.82 -26.46 17.33
N PHE A 5 0.05 -25.46 17.49
CA PHE A 5 0.97 -25.01 16.44
C PHE A 5 2.41 -25.54 16.62
N SER A 6 2.76 -26.15 17.77
CA SER A 6 4.12 -26.65 18.00
C SER A 6 4.40 -28.03 17.42
N ASN A 7 3.36 -28.83 17.12
CA ASN A 7 3.50 -30.17 16.52
C ASN A 7 3.19 -30.18 15.03
N ILE A 8 3.84 -29.31 14.27
CA ILE A 8 3.92 -29.41 12.80
C ILE A 8 5.03 -30.41 12.40
N GLU A 9 5.16 -31.52 13.13
CA GLU A 9 6.01 -32.64 12.66
C GLU A 9 5.45 -33.27 11.38
N PHE A 10 4.15 -33.11 11.14
CA PHE A 10 3.45 -33.69 10.01
C PHE A 10 3.58 -32.91 8.69
N LEU A 11 3.95 -31.62 8.73
CA LEU A 11 4.35 -30.85 7.54
C LEU A 11 5.88 -30.68 7.44
N LYS A 12 6.66 -31.27 8.36
CA LYS A 12 8.11 -31.37 8.16
C LYS A 12 8.37 -32.37 7.04
N VAL A 13 8.53 -31.82 5.85
CA VAL A 13 8.95 -32.56 4.67
C VAL A 13 10.47 -32.42 4.57
N ASP A 14 11.19 -33.47 4.98
CA ASP A 14 12.64 -33.59 4.78
C ASP A 14 12.99 -34.00 3.34
N ASP A 15 12.24 -33.48 2.36
CA ASP A 15 12.52 -33.66 0.94
C ASP A 15 13.18 -32.37 0.39
N PRO A 16 14.48 -32.42 0.05
CA PRO A 16 15.19 -31.28 -0.53
C PRO A 16 14.56 -30.79 -1.84
N ALA A 17 13.88 -31.66 -2.60
CA ALA A 17 13.19 -31.28 -3.83
C ALA A 17 11.94 -30.43 -3.53
N PHE A 18 11.14 -30.81 -2.53
CA PHE A 18 9.98 -30.02 -2.07
C PHE A 18 10.41 -28.65 -1.53
N ARG A 19 11.47 -28.60 -0.73
CA ARG A 19 12.00 -27.35 -0.18
C ARG A 19 12.52 -26.42 -1.27
N SER A 20 13.28 -26.94 -2.23
CA SER A 20 13.77 -26.17 -3.37
C SER A 20 12.64 -25.64 -4.24
N MET A 21 11.61 -26.46 -4.49
CA MET A 21 10.41 -26.05 -5.23
C MET A 21 9.66 -24.92 -4.53
N LEU A 22 9.39 -25.05 -3.21
CA LEU A 22 8.69 -24.03 -2.44
C LEU A 22 9.42 -22.68 -2.47
N ILE A 23 10.74 -22.69 -2.34
CA ILE A 23 11.56 -21.47 -2.40
C ILE A 23 11.46 -20.84 -3.81
N LYS A 24 11.60 -21.63 -4.87
CA LYS A 24 11.52 -21.15 -6.26
C LYS A 24 10.13 -20.60 -6.60
N LEU A 25 9.08 -21.31 -6.21
CA LEU A 25 7.69 -20.86 -6.40
C LEU A 25 7.39 -19.61 -5.58
N GLY A 26 7.85 -19.55 -4.33
CA GLY A 26 7.64 -18.39 -3.45
C GLY A 26 8.32 -17.14 -4.00
N ILE A 27 9.61 -17.23 -4.34
CA ILE A 27 10.36 -16.10 -4.92
C ILE A 27 9.74 -15.67 -6.25
N GLY A 28 9.41 -16.63 -7.13
CA GLY A 28 8.79 -16.34 -8.43
C GLY A 28 7.45 -15.61 -8.30
N GLN A 29 6.60 -16.03 -7.36
CA GLN A 29 5.31 -15.38 -7.12
C GLN A 29 5.47 -14.00 -6.48
N ILE A 30 6.37 -13.83 -5.52
CA ILE A 30 6.63 -12.52 -4.90
C ILE A 30 7.12 -11.52 -5.94
N LEU A 31 8.03 -11.92 -6.82
CA LEU A 31 8.52 -11.06 -7.89
C LEU A 31 7.42 -10.71 -8.89
N LEU A 32 6.64 -11.70 -9.33
CA LEU A 32 5.56 -11.53 -10.29
C LEU A 32 4.51 -10.54 -9.76
N TYR A 33 3.97 -10.76 -8.56
CA TYR A 33 2.99 -9.83 -7.99
C TYR A 33 3.60 -8.51 -7.52
N GLY A 34 4.86 -8.50 -7.08
CA GLY A 34 5.56 -7.28 -6.69
C GLY A 34 5.71 -6.33 -7.86
N ILE A 35 6.13 -6.84 -9.01
CA ILE A 35 6.21 -6.08 -10.27
C ILE A 35 4.82 -5.61 -10.68
N THR A 36 3.83 -6.50 -10.71
CA THR A 36 2.47 -6.15 -11.13
C THR A 36 1.82 -5.12 -10.21
N PHE A 37 2.10 -5.14 -8.92
CA PHE A 37 1.62 -4.13 -7.97
C PHE A 37 2.28 -2.77 -8.18
N ILE A 38 3.61 -2.74 -8.40
CA ILE A 38 4.33 -1.51 -8.75
C ILE A 38 3.77 -0.93 -10.06
N LEU A 39 3.54 -1.78 -11.06
CA LEU A 39 2.99 -1.36 -12.34
C LEU A 39 1.56 -0.82 -12.20
N LEU A 40 0.70 -1.48 -11.42
CA LEU A 40 -0.64 -0.97 -11.11
C LEU A 40 -0.62 0.38 -10.40
N SER A 41 0.37 0.64 -9.53
CA SER A 41 0.51 1.92 -8.82
C SER A 41 0.77 3.13 -9.73
N THR A 42 1.20 2.90 -10.97
CA THR A 42 1.42 3.97 -11.95
C THR A 42 0.12 4.49 -12.58
N GLY A 43 -0.99 3.76 -12.44
CA GLY A 43 -2.33 4.18 -12.88
C GLY A 43 -2.57 4.12 -14.40
N LYS A 44 -1.70 3.50 -15.20
CA LYS A 44 -1.96 3.37 -16.65
C LYS A 44 -2.93 2.23 -16.95
N LYS A 45 -3.87 2.45 -17.87
CA LYS A 45 -4.90 1.50 -18.34
C LYS A 45 -4.35 0.12 -18.74
N TRP A 46 -3.20 0.08 -19.40
CA TRP A 46 -2.55 -1.16 -19.87
C TRP A 46 -2.14 -2.11 -18.73
N PHE A 47 -1.85 -1.59 -17.53
CA PHE A 47 -1.43 -2.42 -16.40
C PHE A 47 -2.57 -3.24 -15.80
N ARG A 48 -3.83 -2.87 -16.04
CA ARG A 48 -4.98 -3.71 -15.68
C ARG A 48 -5.04 -4.99 -16.51
N ILE A 49 -4.65 -4.92 -17.79
CA ILE A 49 -4.59 -6.10 -18.67
C ILE A 49 -3.46 -7.04 -18.19
N LEU A 50 -2.31 -6.48 -17.81
CA LEU A 50 -1.20 -7.24 -17.25
C LEU A 50 -1.57 -7.97 -15.96
N TYR A 51 -2.41 -7.38 -15.11
CA TYR A 51 -2.94 -8.06 -13.92
C TYR A 51 -3.75 -9.32 -14.25
N TRP A 52 -4.57 -9.29 -15.31
CA TRP A 52 -5.31 -10.47 -15.77
C TRP A 52 -4.41 -11.55 -16.39
N ILE A 53 -3.37 -11.13 -17.11
CA ILE A 53 -2.33 -12.04 -17.63
C ILE A 53 -1.62 -12.73 -16.46
N ASP A 54 -1.31 -12.00 -15.39
CA ASP A 54 -0.70 -12.53 -14.18
C ASP A 54 -1.59 -13.55 -13.45
N ILE A 55 -2.90 -13.31 -13.39
CA ILE A 55 -3.85 -14.30 -12.88
C ILE A 55 -3.82 -15.58 -13.73
N ALA A 56 -3.78 -15.46 -15.06
CA ALA A 56 -3.69 -16.61 -15.95
C ALA A 56 -2.38 -17.39 -15.75
N ILE A 57 -1.25 -16.69 -15.62
CA ILE A 57 0.05 -17.29 -15.27
C ILE A 57 -0.03 -17.99 -13.91
N SER A 58 -0.74 -17.42 -12.94
CA SER A 58 -0.93 -18.00 -11.61
C SER A 58 -1.66 -19.35 -11.67
N PHE A 59 -2.69 -19.47 -12.52
CA PHE A 59 -3.37 -20.74 -12.78
C PHE A 59 -2.43 -21.77 -13.44
N LEU A 60 -1.58 -21.36 -14.39
CA LEU A 60 -0.60 -22.24 -15.02
C LEU A 60 0.45 -22.75 -14.03
N ILE A 61 0.88 -21.92 -13.08
CA ILE A 61 1.88 -22.30 -12.07
C ILE A 61 1.33 -23.36 -11.10
N ILE A 62 0.01 -23.44 -10.88
CA ILE A 62 -0.63 -24.48 -10.05
C ILE A 62 -0.44 -25.89 -10.64
N TYR A 63 -0.22 -26.02 -11.95
CA TYR A 63 0.06 -27.31 -12.59
C TYR A 63 1.33 -27.99 -12.05
N PHE A 64 2.36 -27.21 -11.71
CA PHE A 64 3.66 -27.74 -11.26
C PHE A 64 3.57 -28.54 -9.94
N PRO A 65 2.98 -28.02 -8.85
CA PRO A 65 2.78 -28.80 -7.63
C PRO A 65 1.80 -29.97 -7.83
N ILE A 66 0.81 -29.87 -8.71
CA ILE A 66 -0.10 -31.00 -9.04
C ILE A 66 0.66 -32.15 -9.71
N LYS A 67 1.52 -31.85 -10.69
CA LYS A 67 2.36 -32.85 -11.37
C LYS A 67 3.29 -33.56 -10.38
N LEU A 68 3.86 -32.82 -9.44
CA LEU A 68 4.76 -33.37 -8.41
C LEU A 68 4.02 -34.18 -7.34
N LEU A 69 2.79 -33.79 -6.99
CA LEU A 69 1.88 -34.56 -6.14
C LEU A 69 1.60 -35.94 -6.74
N LEU A 70 1.37 -36.01 -8.06
CA LEU A 70 1.11 -37.27 -8.76
C LEU A 70 2.34 -38.18 -8.86
N SER A 71 3.57 -37.61 -8.80
CA SER A 71 4.81 -38.40 -8.84
C SER A 71 5.31 -38.86 -7.46
N ASN A 72 4.99 -38.14 -6.38
CA ASN A 72 5.48 -38.42 -5.03
C ASN A 72 4.31 -38.60 -4.04
N LEU A 73 3.76 -39.82 -4.00
CA LEU A 73 2.62 -40.19 -3.14
C LEU A 73 2.95 -40.22 -1.64
N THR A 74 4.23 -40.28 -1.26
CA THR A 74 4.69 -40.35 0.13
C THR A 74 4.53 -39.02 0.89
N THR A 75 4.47 -37.90 0.18
CA THR A 75 4.33 -36.53 0.74
C THR A 75 3.07 -35.84 0.23
N ILE A 76 2.01 -36.61 -0.03
CA ILE A 76 0.76 -36.16 -0.68
C ILE A 76 0.09 -34.98 0.05
N LEU A 77 0.10 -34.99 1.38
CA LEU A 77 -0.63 -34.01 2.17
C LEU A 77 0.00 -32.60 2.12
N PRO A 78 1.31 -32.40 2.32
CA PRO A 78 1.96 -31.11 2.10
C PRO A 78 1.70 -30.51 0.71
N PHE A 79 1.74 -31.34 -0.34
CA PHE A 79 1.41 -30.88 -1.70
C PHE A 79 -0.07 -30.53 -1.85
N PHE A 80 -0.97 -31.30 -1.24
CA PHE A 80 -2.41 -31.02 -1.25
C PHE A 80 -2.73 -29.70 -0.54
N VAL A 81 -2.14 -29.46 0.63
CA VAL A 81 -2.27 -28.19 1.37
C VAL A 81 -1.72 -27.02 0.54
N LEU A 82 -0.56 -27.19 -0.11
CA LEU A 82 0.02 -26.18 -0.99
C LEU A 82 -0.91 -25.82 -2.17
N VAL A 83 -1.45 -26.83 -2.85
CA VAL A 83 -2.39 -26.64 -3.97
C VAL A 83 -3.66 -25.95 -3.48
N ALA A 84 -4.22 -26.35 -2.34
CA ALA A 84 -5.39 -25.72 -1.74
C ALA A 84 -5.14 -24.24 -1.41
N CYS A 85 -4.00 -23.91 -0.82
CA CYS A 85 -3.61 -22.53 -0.56
C CYS A 85 -3.45 -21.70 -1.84
N MET A 86 -2.85 -22.27 -2.89
CA MET A 86 -2.69 -21.58 -4.17
C MET A 86 -4.03 -21.35 -4.88
N LEU A 87 -4.97 -22.28 -4.80
CA LEU A 87 -6.33 -22.11 -5.32
C LEU A 87 -7.09 -21.03 -4.56
N LEU A 88 -7.05 -21.06 -3.22
CA LEU A 88 -7.70 -20.06 -2.38
C LEU A 88 -7.16 -18.66 -2.65
N LYS A 89 -5.82 -18.52 -2.76
CA LYS A 89 -5.19 -17.26 -3.18
C LYS A 89 -5.70 -16.80 -4.55
N THR A 90 -5.80 -17.72 -5.51
CA THR A 90 -6.23 -17.38 -6.87
C THR A 90 -7.69 -16.92 -6.93
N ILE A 91 -8.57 -17.51 -6.10
CA ILE A 91 -9.95 -17.04 -5.93
C ILE A 91 -9.98 -15.59 -5.40
N VAL A 92 -9.18 -15.28 -4.38
CA VAL A 92 -9.06 -13.92 -3.83
C VAL A 92 -8.55 -12.94 -4.90
N LEU A 93 -7.56 -13.34 -5.70
CA LEU A 93 -7.04 -12.52 -6.81
C LEU A 93 -8.10 -12.27 -7.89
N CYS A 94 -8.92 -13.27 -8.22
CA CYS A 94 -10.04 -13.09 -9.15
C CYS A 94 -11.07 -12.08 -8.61
N GLN A 95 -11.37 -12.11 -7.31
CA GLN A 95 -12.26 -11.12 -6.68
C GLN A 95 -11.67 -9.70 -6.74
N ILE A 96 -10.38 -9.55 -6.47
CA ILE A 96 -9.67 -8.27 -6.59
C ILE A 96 -9.63 -7.80 -8.05
N GLY A 97 -9.41 -8.71 -9.01
CA GLY A 97 -9.47 -8.40 -10.44
C GLY A 97 -10.85 -7.94 -10.89
N GLY A 98 -11.90 -8.61 -10.42
CA GLY A 98 -13.29 -8.20 -10.62
C GLY A 98 -13.56 -6.81 -10.06
N TYR A 99 -13.06 -6.51 -8.86
CA TYR A 99 -13.12 -5.17 -8.27
C TYR A 99 -12.38 -4.14 -9.12
N LEU A 100 -11.15 -4.42 -9.55
CA LEU A 100 -10.36 -3.51 -10.41
C LEU A 100 -11.01 -3.23 -11.78
N ARG A 101 -11.81 -4.17 -12.30
CA ARG A 101 -12.50 -4.03 -13.59
C ARG A 101 -13.82 -3.28 -13.48
N ASN A 102 -14.63 -3.62 -12.47
CA ASN A 102 -16.03 -3.19 -12.40
C ASN A 102 -16.25 -2.02 -11.44
N ASN A 103 -15.32 -1.76 -10.51
CA ASN A 103 -15.49 -0.69 -9.54
C ASN A 103 -15.30 0.68 -10.20
N ARG A 104 -16.27 1.58 -9.97
CA ARG A 104 -16.26 2.98 -10.44
C ARG A 104 -14.97 3.71 -10.10
N TRP A 105 -14.44 3.53 -8.89
CA TRP A 105 -13.20 4.16 -8.43
C TRP A 105 -11.97 3.67 -9.20
N CYS A 106 -11.97 2.40 -9.62
CA CYS A 106 -10.89 1.84 -10.45
C CYS A 106 -11.02 2.29 -11.92
N LYS A 107 -12.23 2.45 -12.46
CA LYS A 107 -12.44 3.10 -13.76
C LYS A 107 -11.93 4.54 -13.75
N ILE A 108 -12.21 5.32 -12.71
CA ILE A 108 -11.70 6.70 -12.59
C ILE A 108 -10.16 6.71 -12.49
N TYR A 109 -9.59 5.78 -11.74
CA TYR A 109 -8.14 5.70 -11.54
C TYR A 109 -7.36 5.25 -12.79
N PHE A 110 -7.87 4.26 -13.53
CA PHE A 110 -7.17 3.64 -14.67
C PHE A 110 -7.67 4.07 -16.05
N ASP A 111 -8.96 4.38 -16.19
CA ASP A 111 -9.60 4.78 -17.46
C ASP A 111 -9.84 6.29 -17.56
N HIS A 112 -9.67 7.04 -16.46
CA HIS A 112 -9.91 8.50 -16.39
C HIS A 112 -11.32 8.94 -16.85
N THR A 113 -12.28 8.02 -16.88
CA THR A 113 -13.68 8.28 -17.23
C THR A 113 -14.54 8.33 -15.97
N ILE A 114 -15.36 9.36 -15.85
CA ILE A 114 -16.42 9.47 -14.83
C ILE A 114 -17.74 9.15 -15.54
N GLU A 115 -18.35 8.01 -15.20
CA GLU A 115 -19.73 7.72 -15.56
C GLU A 115 -20.61 8.42 -14.50
N LEU A 116 -21.37 9.44 -14.91
CA LEU A 116 -22.40 10.09 -14.10
C LEU A 116 -23.66 9.22 -14.20
N ASP A 117 -24.10 8.64 -13.08
CA ASP A 117 -25.44 8.05 -12.96
C ASP A 117 -26.40 9.18 -12.56
N ASP A 118 -27.58 9.21 -13.17
CA ASP A 118 -28.61 10.25 -13.00
C ASP A 118 -29.09 10.44 -11.53
N GLU A 119 -28.78 9.49 -10.63
CA GLU A 119 -29.07 9.58 -9.19
C GLU A 119 -27.99 10.34 -8.39
N ASP A 120 -26.77 10.50 -8.93
CA ASP A 120 -25.66 11.24 -8.30
C ASP A 120 -25.65 12.74 -8.64
N ASP A 121 -26.51 13.18 -9.57
CA ASP A 121 -26.65 14.59 -9.95
C ASP A 121 -27.00 15.49 -8.76
N ASP A 122 -27.79 15.02 -7.80
CA ASP A 122 -28.15 15.80 -6.61
C ASP A 122 -27.00 15.90 -5.59
N TRP A 123 -26.08 14.93 -5.59
CA TRP A 123 -24.88 14.94 -4.73
C TRP A 123 -23.76 15.79 -5.33
N VAL A 124 -23.55 15.68 -6.65
CA VAL A 124 -22.61 16.52 -7.41
C VAL A 124 -23.08 17.97 -7.39
N ALA A 125 -24.37 18.26 -7.63
CA ALA A 125 -24.95 19.61 -7.57
C ALA A 125 -24.83 20.27 -6.18
N LYS A 126 -24.92 19.48 -5.09
CA LYS A 126 -24.69 19.96 -3.72
C LYS A 126 -23.23 20.31 -3.44
N GLN A 127 -22.26 19.64 -4.09
CA GLN A 127 -20.84 20.01 -3.99
C GLN A 127 -20.46 21.16 -4.96
N THR A 128 -21.01 21.21 -6.17
CA THR A 128 -20.67 22.22 -7.19
C THR A 128 -21.37 23.56 -6.98
N LYS A 129 -22.43 23.65 -6.16
CA LYS A 129 -22.99 24.97 -5.76
C LYS A 129 -22.02 25.87 -4.98
N ASN A 130 -20.88 25.34 -4.53
CA ASN A 130 -19.87 26.06 -3.74
C ASN A 130 -18.56 26.38 -4.49
N ALA A 131 -18.43 25.99 -5.76
CA ALA A 131 -17.34 26.43 -6.61
C ALA A 131 -17.95 26.96 -7.91
N ASP A 132 -17.63 28.21 -8.23
CA ASP A 132 -18.17 29.07 -9.28
C ASP A 132 -18.05 28.42 -10.69
N TYR A 133 -18.86 27.39 -10.94
CA TYR A 133 -18.84 26.57 -12.17
C TYR A 133 -19.17 27.42 -13.39
N GLU A 134 -20.05 28.40 -13.23
CA GLU A 134 -20.36 29.39 -14.28
C GLU A 134 -19.14 30.26 -14.61
N LYS A 135 -18.38 30.77 -13.63
CA LYS A 135 -17.13 31.52 -13.92
C LYS A 135 -16.03 30.66 -14.56
N ILE A 136 -15.98 29.38 -14.22
CA ILE A 136 -15.02 28.45 -14.83
C ILE A 136 -15.46 28.16 -16.27
N LYS A 137 -16.75 27.87 -16.49
CA LYS A 137 -17.34 27.64 -17.82
C LYS A 137 -17.16 28.85 -18.74
N ASP A 138 -17.49 30.06 -18.30
CA ASP A 138 -17.31 31.31 -19.06
C ASP A 138 -15.85 31.57 -19.44
N ARG A 139 -14.90 31.19 -18.57
CA ARG A 139 -13.46 31.35 -18.84
C ARG A 139 -12.98 30.35 -19.90
N TYR A 140 -13.60 29.17 -19.99
CA TYR A 140 -13.30 28.19 -21.03
C TYR A 140 -14.04 28.50 -22.34
N GLU A 141 -15.34 28.86 -22.30
CA GLU A 141 -16.12 29.28 -23.48
C GLU A 141 -15.49 30.51 -24.16
N ASN A 142 -15.07 31.55 -23.41
CA ASN A 142 -14.35 32.70 -23.99
C ASN A 142 -12.95 32.38 -24.53
N LYS A 143 -12.34 31.25 -24.12
CA LYS A 143 -11.04 30.80 -24.66
C LYS A 143 -11.19 29.97 -25.94
N PHE A 144 -12.36 29.35 -26.12
CA PHE A 144 -12.69 28.55 -27.31
C PHE A 144 -13.07 29.43 -28.50
N GLU A 145 -13.75 30.57 -28.30
CA GLU A 145 -14.14 31.46 -29.41
C GLU A 145 -12.97 32.24 -30.04
N GLN A 146 -11.79 32.31 -29.40
CA GLN A 146 -10.64 33.09 -29.90
C GLN A 146 -9.51 32.27 -30.52
N THR A 147 -9.63 30.95 -30.64
CA THR A 147 -8.52 30.11 -31.13
C THR A 147 -8.93 29.08 -32.17
N GLU A 148 -9.81 29.46 -33.10
CA GLU A 148 -9.89 28.79 -34.40
C GLU A 148 -8.84 29.38 -35.34
N GLN A 149 -7.55 29.17 -35.05
CA GLN A 149 -6.47 29.26 -36.03
C GLN A 149 -5.19 28.68 -35.44
N ASP A 150 -4.76 27.57 -36.04
CA ASP A 150 -3.40 27.08 -36.17
C ASP A 150 -2.57 26.83 -34.91
N GLU A 151 -2.38 25.54 -34.58
CA GLU A 151 -1.08 24.83 -34.48
C GLU A 151 -1.22 23.57 -33.60
N GLU A 152 -0.78 22.42 -34.14
CA GLU A 152 -0.71 21.14 -33.45
C GLU A 152 0.38 21.16 -32.36
N ASP A 153 0.06 21.74 -31.20
CA ASP A 153 0.89 21.60 -30.01
C ASP A 153 0.34 20.48 -29.11
N GLU A 154 1.20 19.50 -28.84
CA GLU A 154 1.00 18.38 -27.93
C GLU A 154 0.51 18.89 -26.56
N TYR A 155 -0.79 18.74 -26.28
CA TYR A 155 -1.39 19.12 -25.01
C TYR A 155 -0.73 18.37 -23.85
N ILE A 156 0.23 19.02 -23.19
CA ILE A 156 0.65 18.64 -21.83
C ILE A 156 -0.55 18.95 -20.93
N VAL A 157 -1.38 17.94 -20.67
CA VAL A 157 -2.48 18.04 -19.71
C VAL A 157 -1.88 18.32 -18.34
N GLU A 158 -1.88 19.60 -17.92
CA GLU A 158 -1.55 19.97 -16.55
C GLU A 158 -2.48 19.23 -15.60
N LYS A 159 -1.93 18.24 -14.90
CA LYS A 159 -2.67 17.33 -14.03
C LYS A 159 -3.32 18.15 -12.92
N ALA A 160 -4.66 18.28 -12.98
CA ALA A 160 -5.44 19.01 -11.98
C ALA A 160 -5.01 18.58 -10.55
N PRO A 161 -4.80 19.54 -9.62
CA PRO A 161 -4.33 19.22 -8.28
C PRO A 161 -5.35 18.29 -7.60
N MET A 162 -4.85 17.16 -7.06
CA MET A 162 -5.69 16.18 -6.36
C MET A 162 -6.49 16.84 -5.24
N THR A 163 -7.69 16.35 -4.97
CA THR A 163 -8.55 16.85 -3.88
C THR A 163 -8.11 16.30 -2.51
N LEU A 164 -8.49 16.98 -1.42
CA LEU A 164 -8.17 16.54 -0.05
C LEU A 164 -8.63 15.11 0.29
N PRO A 165 -9.84 14.68 -0.12
CA PRO A 165 -10.27 13.28 0.05
C PRO A 165 -9.43 12.28 -0.76
N GLN A 166 -8.93 12.65 -1.95
CA GLN A 166 -8.02 11.77 -2.70
C GLN A 166 -6.67 11.63 -2.00
N LEU A 167 -6.18 12.71 -1.37
CA LEU A 167 -4.98 12.67 -0.56
C LEU A 167 -5.20 11.88 0.74
N SER A 168 -6.40 11.90 1.35
CA SER A 168 -6.67 11.12 2.57
C SER A 168 -6.64 9.62 2.31
N VAL A 169 -7.17 9.16 1.18
CA VAL A 169 -7.11 7.75 0.77
C VAL A 169 -5.66 7.32 0.56
N ARG A 170 -4.83 8.16 -0.10
CA ARG A 170 -3.40 7.89 -0.27
C ARG A 170 -2.67 7.81 1.06
N LEU A 171 -2.97 8.73 1.98
CA LEU A 171 -2.42 8.70 3.32
C LEU A 171 -2.81 7.41 4.06
N GLY A 172 -4.06 6.97 3.94
CA GLY A 172 -4.52 5.69 4.50
C GLY A 172 -3.77 4.50 3.94
N ILE A 173 -3.57 4.44 2.62
CA ILE A 173 -2.78 3.37 1.99
C ILE A 173 -1.35 3.36 2.50
N ILE A 174 -0.72 4.53 2.69
CA ILE A 174 0.62 4.63 3.26
C ILE A 174 0.61 4.08 4.69
N ILE A 175 -0.22 4.64 5.57
CA ILE A 175 -0.25 4.28 6.99
C ILE A 175 -0.50 2.78 7.22
N TYR A 176 -1.56 2.24 6.61
CA TYR A 176 -1.94 0.84 6.80
C TYR A 176 -1.07 -0.11 5.97
N GLY A 177 -0.52 0.37 4.85
CA GLY A 177 0.48 -0.36 4.07
C GLY A 177 1.77 -0.55 4.86
N GLU A 178 2.26 0.48 5.55
CA GLU A 178 3.44 0.40 6.41
C GLU A 178 3.26 -0.56 7.59
N LEU A 179 2.05 -0.62 8.15
CA LEU A 179 1.69 -1.55 9.22
C LEU A 179 1.83 -3.03 8.81
N ILE A 180 1.69 -3.34 7.53
CA ILE A 180 1.82 -4.70 7.01
C ILE A 180 3.22 -4.92 6.43
N LEU A 181 3.70 -3.99 5.61
CA LEU A 181 4.93 -4.12 4.83
C LEU A 181 6.17 -4.24 5.71
N PHE A 182 6.37 -3.32 6.66
CA PHE A 182 7.61 -3.27 7.44
C PHE A 182 7.78 -4.45 8.41
N PRO A 183 6.76 -4.91 9.14
CA PRO A 183 6.86 -6.13 9.94
C PRO A 183 7.19 -7.37 9.11
N ILE A 184 6.57 -7.52 7.94
CA ILE A 184 6.86 -8.64 7.02
C ILE A 184 8.31 -8.55 6.52
N LEU A 185 8.79 -7.35 6.17
CA LEU A 185 10.17 -7.14 5.74
C LEU A 185 11.16 -7.57 6.84
N ILE A 186 10.95 -7.14 8.09
CA ILE A 186 11.80 -7.57 9.22
C ILE A 186 11.74 -9.10 9.40
N GLN A 187 10.57 -9.71 9.20
CA GLN A 187 10.42 -11.15 9.37
C GLN A 187 11.13 -11.97 8.27
N ILE A 188 11.04 -11.53 7.02
CA ILE A 188 11.78 -12.12 5.89
C ILE A 188 13.29 -11.98 6.10
N PHE A 189 13.73 -10.79 6.51
CA PHE A 189 15.13 -10.49 6.78
C PHE A 189 15.51 -10.71 8.24
N SER A 190 14.80 -11.57 8.97
CA SER A 190 14.99 -11.78 10.42
C SER A 190 16.43 -12.10 10.81
N ASN A 191 17.16 -12.80 9.94
CA ASN A 191 18.60 -13.07 10.12
C ASN A 191 19.48 -11.81 10.18
N LEU A 192 19.09 -10.71 9.52
CA LEU A 192 19.79 -9.42 9.60
C LEU A 192 19.56 -8.73 10.96
N PHE A 193 18.50 -9.10 11.67
CA PHE A 193 18.06 -8.49 12.93
C PHE A 193 18.20 -9.42 14.15
N ALA A 194 18.75 -10.61 13.95
CA ALA A 194 18.91 -11.60 15.01
C ALA A 194 19.99 -11.20 16.03
N SER A 195 19.75 -11.60 17.28
CA SER A 195 20.74 -11.56 18.35
C SER A 195 21.94 -12.44 18.02
N LEU A 196 23.06 -12.24 18.72
CA LEU A 196 24.25 -13.08 18.56
C LEU A 196 23.96 -14.57 18.79
N ASP A 197 23.07 -14.88 19.74
CA ASP A 197 22.63 -16.24 20.03
C ASP A 197 21.51 -16.75 19.09
N MET A 198 21.10 -15.96 18.09
CA MET A 198 20.04 -16.26 17.11
C MET A 198 18.63 -16.54 17.69
N GLN A 199 18.43 -16.37 19.00
CA GLN A 199 17.18 -16.68 19.69
C GLN A 199 16.21 -15.49 19.78
N LYS A 200 16.69 -14.26 19.68
CA LYS A 200 15.88 -13.05 19.88
C LYS A 200 15.97 -12.13 18.66
N VAL A 201 14.83 -11.54 18.28
CA VAL A 201 14.75 -10.52 17.21
C VAL A 201 13.87 -9.38 17.72
N PHE A 202 14.46 -8.41 18.42
CA PHE A 202 13.68 -7.29 18.98
C PHE A 202 13.00 -6.45 17.88
N ALA A 203 13.65 -6.34 16.72
CA ALA A 203 13.19 -5.54 15.59
C ALA A 203 11.77 -5.89 15.13
N THR A 204 11.37 -7.17 15.22
CA THR A 204 10.05 -7.63 14.78
C THR A 204 8.94 -7.03 15.64
N LYS A 205 9.12 -7.06 16.96
CA LYS A 205 8.16 -6.48 17.90
C LYS A 205 8.16 -4.96 17.80
N ASP A 206 9.34 -4.36 17.78
CA ASP A 206 9.49 -2.92 17.86
C ASP A 206 8.98 -2.25 16.58
N ILE A 207 9.33 -2.72 15.38
CA ILE A 207 8.82 -2.12 14.14
C ILE A 207 7.31 -2.18 14.06
N PHE A 208 6.71 -3.27 14.53
CA PHE A 208 5.27 -3.46 14.54
C PHE A 208 4.60 -2.46 15.49
N MET A 209 5.15 -2.29 16.69
CA MET A 209 4.67 -1.27 17.64
C MET A 209 4.82 0.14 17.07
N LEU A 210 5.95 0.46 16.45
CA LEU A 210 6.16 1.78 15.84
C LEU A 210 5.15 2.05 14.72
N CYS A 211 4.83 1.05 13.89
CA CYS A 211 3.79 1.18 12.86
C CYS A 211 2.39 1.35 13.45
N ILE A 212 2.03 0.66 14.54
CA ILE A 212 0.74 0.84 15.22
C ILE A 212 0.61 2.28 15.75
N PHE A 213 1.64 2.80 16.40
CA PHE A 213 1.61 4.16 16.94
C PHE A 213 1.51 5.21 15.82
N THR A 214 2.27 5.04 14.74
CA THR A 214 2.14 5.88 13.54
C THR A 214 0.72 5.79 12.98
N ALA A 215 0.15 4.59 12.88
CA ALA A 215 -1.22 4.44 12.40
C ALA A 215 -2.24 5.16 13.27
N PHE A 216 -2.13 5.03 14.59
CA PHE A 216 -3.00 5.71 15.53
C PHE A 216 -2.92 7.25 15.40
N ILE A 217 -1.70 7.81 15.39
CA ILE A 217 -1.47 9.26 15.30
C ILE A 217 -1.98 9.81 13.96
N TRP A 218 -1.72 9.10 12.86
CA TRP A 218 -2.00 9.58 11.51
C TRP A 218 -3.40 9.24 10.98
N THR A 219 -4.16 8.41 11.69
CA THR A 219 -5.60 8.22 11.43
C THR A 219 -6.38 9.52 11.66
N ILE A 220 -5.94 10.38 12.58
CA ILE A 220 -6.57 11.68 12.86
C ILE A 220 -6.51 12.62 11.63
N PRO A 221 -5.34 12.96 11.07
CA PRO A 221 -5.26 13.79 9.86
C PRO A 221 -5.94 13.15 8.66
N LEU A 222 -5.96 11.81 8.56
CA LEU A 222 -6.69 11.09 7.51
C LEU A 222 -8.17 11.47 7.50
N PHE A 223 -8.85 11.43 8.64
CA PHE A 223 -10.27 11.83 8.72
C PHE A 223 -10.46 13.32 8.45
N TYR A 224 -9.57 14.18 8.95
CA TYR A 224 -9.66 15.62 8.69
C TYR A 224 -9.52 15.97 7.21
N MET A 225 -8.61 15.29 6.50
CA MET A 225 -8.47 15.40 5.06
C MET A 225 -9.69 14.86 4.31
N TYR A 226 -10.23 13.71 4.75
CA TYR A 226 -11.41 13.10 4.14
C TYR A 226 -12.64 14.00 4.22
N TYR A 227 -12.86 14.66 5.37
CA TYR A 227 -13.96 15.60 5.59
C TYR A 227 -13.66 17.04 5.15
N ASN A 228 -12.56 17.29 4.44
CA ASN A 228 -12.17 18.62 3.94
C ASN A 228 -12.15 19.73 5.02
N GLN A 229 -11.65 19.39 6.22
CA GLN A 229 -11.64 20.31 7.35
C GLN A 229 -10.54 21.37 7.23
N LYS A 230 -10.85 22.62 7.62
CA LYS A 230 -9.90 23.77 7.52
C LYS A 230 -8.66 23.62 8.39
N ALA A 231 -8.74 22.82 9.46
CA ALA A 231 -7.63 22.56 10.37
C ALA A 231 -6.63 21.49 9.84
N THR A 232 -6.87 20.90 8.67
CA THR A 232 -6.08 19.78 8.13
C THR A 232 -4.57 20.04 8.14
N LYS A 233 -4.10 21.17 7.61
CA LYS A 233 -2.66 21.48 7.58
C LYS A 233 -2.03 21.63 8.97
N LYS A 234 -2.78 22.21 9.92
CA LYS A 234 -2.33 22.35 11.32
C LYS A 234 -2.20 20.99 12.00
N ILE A 235 -3.15 20.09 11.76
CA ILE A 235 -3.14 18.75 12.34
C ILE A 235 -2.02 17.90 11.74
N ILE A 236 -1.80 17.97 10.42
CA ILE A 236 -0.66 17.29 9.78
C ILE A 236 0.66 17.77 10.37
N ALA A 237 0.85 19.09 10.54
CA ALA A 237 2.04 19.63 11.18
C ALA A 237 2.18 19.15 12.64
N CYS A 238 1.08 19.07 13.39
CA CYS A 238 1.06 18.53 14.75
C CYS A 238 1.45 17.04 14.78
N CYS A 239 0.91 16.21 13.89
CA CYS A 239 1.26 14.80 13.77
C CYS A 239 2.72 14.59 13.35
N MET A 240 3.27 15.46 12.49
CA MET A 240 4.69 15.47 12.16
C MET A 240 5.56 15.71 13.40
N ILE A 241 5.21 16.69 14.25
CA ILE A 241 5.89 16.93 15.53
C ILE A 241 5.72 15.72 16.47
N GLY A 242 4.53 15.13 16.50
CA GLY A 242 4.22 13.93 17.28
C GLY A 242 5.12 12.74 16.93
N GLU A 243 5.45 12.56 15.65
CA GLU A 243 6.41 11.53 15.21
C GLU A 243 7.83 11.79 15.73
N PHE A 244 8.29 13.05 15.75
CA PHE A 244 9.58 13.39 16.36
C PHE A 244 9.59 13.11 17.87
N ILE A 245 8.52 13.48 18.58
CA ILE A 245 8.38 13.18 20.02
C ILE A 245 8.41 11.66 20.25
N ARG A 246 7.71 10.87 19.42
CA ARG A 246 7.70 9.41 19.50
C ARG A 246 9.11 8.83 19.36
N ILE A 247 9.92 9.32 18.42
CA ILE A 247 11.32 8.88 18.24
C ILE A 247 12.13 9.17 19.50
N LEU A 248 11.98 10.37 20.09
CA LEU A 248 12.67 10.74 21.33
C LEU A 248 12.26 9.84 22.52
N VAL A 249 10.96 9.49 22.63
CA VAL A 249 10.44 8.59 23.67
C VAL A 249 10.90 7.14 23.46
N TYR A 250 11.10 6.70 22.23
CA TYR A 250 11.59 5.36 21.91
C TYR A 250 13.11 5.21 22.12
N LEU A 251 13.87 6.31 22.02
CA LEU A 251 15.32 6.32 22.12
C LEU A 251 15.90 5.61 23.36
N PRO A 252 15.35 5.77 24.59
CA PRO A 252 15.86 5.05 25.77
C PRO A 252 15.75 3.53 25.65
N THR A 253 14.64 3.02 25.11
CA THR A 253 14.44 1.58 24.87
C THR A 253 15.44 1.07 23.84
N PHE A 254 15.64 1.81 22.76
CA PHE A 254 16.64 1.49 21.73
C PHE A 254 18.07 1.45 22.30
N MET A 255 18.42 2.42 23.15
CA MET A 255 19.72 2.46 23.82
C MET A 255 19.93 1.30 24.80
N ASN A 256 18.87 0.79 25.41
CA ASN A 256 18.96 -0.40 26.26
C ASN A 256 19.34 -1.64 25.46
N TYR A 257 18.80 -1.82 24.25
CA TYR A 257 19.22 -2.90 23.35
C TYR A 257 20.67 -2.76 22.90
N TYR A 258 21.14 -1.54 22.65
CA TYR A 258 22.55 -1.30 22.30
C TYR A 258 23.49 -1.64 23.46
N LYS A 259 23.12 -1.25 24.68
CA LYS A 259 23.91 -1.51 25.89
C LYS A 259 23.90 -2.98 26.31
N SER A 260 22.88 -3.75 25.94
CA SER A 260 22.79 -5.17 26.34
C SER A 260 23.84 -6.06 25.71
N GLN A 261 24.55 -5.59 24.66
CA GLN A 261 25.56 -6.35 23.91
C GLN A 261 25.05 -7.67 23.32
N GLU A 262 23.73 -7.91 23.33
CA GLU A 262 23.10 -9.12 22.79
C GLU A 262 23.03 -9.10 21.25
N TYR A 263 23.28 -7.95 20.62
CA TYR A 263 23.09 -7.71 19.20
C TYR A 263 24.34 -7.11 18.56
N SER A 264 24.65 -7.51 17.33
CA SER A 264 25.70 -6.90 16.54
C SER A 264 25.34 -5.46 16.14
N ILE A 265 26.34 -4.59 16.01
CA ILE A 265 26.19 -3.19 15.53
C ILE A 265 25.38 -3.13 14.22
N ARG A 266 25.56 -4.13 13.35
CA ARG A 266 24.82 -4.28 12.09
C ARG A 266 23.29 -4.23 12.27
N VAL A 267 22.76 -4.84 13.32
CA VAL A 267 21.31 -4.89 13.60
C VAL A 267 20.76 -3.49 13.81
N PHE A 268 21.48 -2.66 14.58
CA PHE A 268 21.10 -1.28 14.87
C PHE A 268 21.13 -0.41 13.61
N ILE A 269 22.17 -0.55 12.79
CA ILE A 269 22.30 0.19 11.52
C ILE A 269 21.12 -0.13 10.60
N PHE A 270 20.83 -1.42 10.37
CA PHE A 270 19.71 -1.79 9.51
C PHE A 270 18.35 -1.38 10.07
N PHE A 271 18.16 -1.46 11.39
CA PHE A 271 16.91 -1.05 12.02
C PHE A 271 16.68 0.46 11.85
N ILE A 272 17.72 1.28 12.08
CA ILE A 272 17.66 2.72 11.86
C ILE A 272 17.36 3.05 10.39
N ILE A 273 18.02 2.38 9.44
CA ILE A 273 17.78 2.60 8.01
C ILE A 273 16.32 2.31 7.65
N ILE A 274 15.78 1.19 8.12
CA ILE A 274 14.38 0.83 7.86
C ILE A 274 13.41 1.86 8.45
N ASP A 275 13.63 2.29 9.69
CA ASP A 275 12.77 3.29 10.33
C ASP A 275 12.88 4.66 9.62
N ILE A 276 14.08 5.03 9.14
CA ILE A 276 14.26 6.23 8.31
C ILE A 276 13.47 6.12 7.01
N ILE A 277 13.53 4.99 6.30
CA ILE A 277 12.79 4.80 5.04
C ILE A 277 11.29 4.98 5.28
N ARG A 278 10.76 4.38 6.35
CA ARG A 278 9.35 4.53 6.77
C ARG A 278 8.99 5.99 7.00
N LEU A 279 9.78 6.70 7.80
CA LEU A 279 9.55 8.11 8.10
C LEU A 279 9.64 8.98 6.83
N VAL A 280 10.60 8.72 5.94
CA VAL A 280 10.76 9.48 4.69
C VAL A 280 9.53 9.34 3.80
N ILE A 281 8.98 8.13 3.64
CA ILE A 281 7.76 7.91 2.85
C ILE A 281 6.60 8.75 3.40
N LEU A 282 6.41 8.71 4.72
CA LEU A 282 5.36 9.45 5.41
C LEU A 282 5.55 10.98 5.33
N PHE A 283 6.76 11.48 5.59
CA PHE A 283 7.06 12.91 5.58
C PHE A 283 7.05 13.50 4.17
N VAL A 284 7.53 12.79 3.15
CA VAL A 284 7.44 13.24 1.75
C VAL A 284 5.98 13.44 1.35
N PHE A 285 5.11 12.52 1.76
CA PHE A 285 3.68 12.68 1.54
C PHE A 285 3.11 13.88 2.31
N ALA A 286 3.41 14.00 3.60
CA ALA A 286 2.92 15.08 4.45
C ALA A 286 3.34 16.47 3.94
N ILE A 287 4.59 16.63 3.51
CA ILE A 287 5.11 17.87 2.93
C ILE A 287 4.36 18.23 1.65
N ARG A 288 4.05 17.26 0.77
CA ARG A 288 3.22 17.51 -0.42
C ARG A 288 1.83 18.01 -0.07
N VAL A 289 1.22 17.49 1.00
CA VAL A 289 -0.09 17.99 1.47
C VAL A 289 0.03 19.41 2.01
N LEU A 290 1.06 19.73 2.79
CA LEU A 290 1.29 21.07 3.33
C LEU A 290 1.51 22.13 2.22
N LEU A 291 2.32 21.79 1.22
CA LEU A 291 2.65 22.65 0.08
C LEU A 291 1.53 22.79 -0.96
N SER A 292 0.54 21.89 -0.95
CA SER A 292 -0.57 21.97 -1.89
C SER A 292 -1.35 23.28 -1.72
N LYS A 293 -1.52 24.04 -2.82
CA LYS A 293 -2.42 25.20 -2.88
C LYS A 293 -3.86 24.69 -3.05
N GLN A 294 -4.42 24.10 -2.01
CA GLN A 294 -5.82 23.70 -2.00
C GLN A 294 -6.66 24.80 -1.36
N GLU A 295 -7.63 25.32 -2.11
CA GLU A 295 -8.66 26.22 -1.60
C GLU A 295 -9.59 25.42 -0.68
N TYR A 296 -9.63 25.81 0.59
CA TYR A 296 -10.61 25.29 1.53
C TYR A 296 -12.00 25.74 1.09
N ALA A 297 -13.00 24.86 1.16
CA ALA A 297 -14.39 25.24 0.94
C ALA A 297 -14.72 26.49 1.81
N GLN A 298 -15.24 27.54 1.19
CA GLN A 298 -15.68 28.73 1.90
C GLN A 298 -16.73 28.32 2.96
N LYS A 299 -16.73 29.03 4.10
CA LYS A 299 -17.75 28.81 5.14
C LYS A 299 -19.12 28.94 4.45
N PRO A 300 -20.10 28.03 4.70
CA PRO A 300 -21.48 28.42 4.44
C PRO A 300 -21.72 29.72 5.22
N ARG A 301 -22.21 30.76 4.53
CA ARG A 301 -22.63 32.00 5.19
C ARG A 301 -23.61 31.65 6.31
N ASP A 302 -23.46 32.37 7.42
CA ASP A 302 -24.20 32.22 8.68
C ASP A 302 -25.71 32.02 8.50
#